data_AF-A0AAN5I570-F1
#
_entry.id   AF-A0AAN5I570-F1
#
_cell.length_a   1.000
_cell.length_b   1.000
_cell.length_c   1.000
_cell.angle_alpha   90.00
_cell.angle_beta   90.00
_cell.angle_gamma   90.00
#
_symmetry.space_group_name_H-M   'P 1'
#
loop_
_entity.id
_entity.type
_entity.pdbx_description
1 polymer ?
#
loop_
_entity_poly.entity_id
_entity_poly.type
_entity_poly.pdbx_seq_one_letter_code
_entity_poly.pdbx_strand_id
1 'polypeptide(L)'
;ISFGSIANLQVMPPAFKQSFIQMFSAFPHITFIFKYKDLEDDYARKELAKLDNVVPTKWMPQNDLLNDPRLVLFITHCGMGSVQELTLRGKPGLFIPLFFDQMRNAFMVEHAGIGVQLPKADVAVPEKFIAAVREALDEKYHRRAIEIKKMLDGKPYSSKELLLKHVQFAGTFGATAVMRPRSHDMSWVEYQNADVWLFIAPSTFLIILVVIYLLIGLVRCIFLKFCSCRSTDSTLPVTTTRGSWRY
;
A
#
# COMPACT_ATOMS: atom_id res chain seq x y z
N ILE A 1 18.20 0.77 -3.79
CA ILE A 1 16.80 1.23 -3.56
C ILE A 1 16.13 1.50 -4.90
N SER A 2 15.02 0.83 -5.20
CA SER A 2 14.29 0.98 -6.47
C SER A 2 12.78 0.74 -6.28
N PHE A 3 11.97 1.71 -6.66
CA PHE A 3 10.50 1.63 -6.62
C PHE A 3 9.91 1.33 -8.03
N GLY A 4 10.72 0.73 -8.91
CA GLY A 4 10.31 0.42 -10.28
C GLY A 4 10.38 1.64 -11.21
N SER A 5 9.58 1.62 -12.27
CA SER A 5 9.49 2.72 -13.25
C SER A 5 8.14 3.46 -13.19
N ILE A 6 7.14 2.87 -12.53
CA ILE A 6 5.79 3.45 -12.39
C ILE A 6 5.78 4.46 -11.24
N ALA A 7 6.42 4.15 -10.11
CA ALA A 7 6.51 5.09 -9.00
C ALA A 7 7.59 6.15 -9.28
N ASN A 8 7.16 7.40 -9.45
CA ASN A 8 8.07 8.52 -9.61
C ASN A 8 8.47 9.07 -8.23
N LEU A 9 9.71 8.82 -7.82
CA LEU A 9 10.23 9.34 -6.54
C LEU A 9 10.45 10.86 -6.54
N GLN A 10 10.53 11.51 -7.70
CA GLN A 10 10.70 12.96 -7.78
C GLN A 10 9.54 13.73 -7.11
N VAL A 11 8.32 13.20 -7.27
CA VAL A 11 7.08 13.80 -6.76
C VAL A 11 6.75 13.38 -5.33
N MET A 12 7.69 12.75 -4.62
CA MET A 12 7.47 12.34 -3.23
C MET A 12 7.29 13.58 -2.32
N PRO A 13 6.41 13.51 -1.31
CA PRO A 13 6.19 14.63 -0.39
C PRO A 13 7.47 15.05 0.34
N PRO A 14 7.60 16.33 0.75
CA PRO A 14 8.79 16.83 1.44
C PRO A 14 9.15 16.04 2.71
N ALA A 15 8.14 15.61 3.48
CA ALA A 15 8.36 14.77 4.67
C ALA A 15 9.08 13.45 4.34
N PHE A 16 8.75 12.84 3.19
CA PHE A 16 9.41 11.62 2.74
C PHE A 16 10.85 11.93 2.31
N LYS A 17 11.06 13.02 1.55
CA LYS A 17 12.41 13.45 1.13
C LYS A 17 13.32 13.63 2.34
N GLN A 18 12.83 14.30 3.38
CA GLN A 18 13.58 14.50 4.63
C GLN A 18 13.87 13.18 5.34
N SER A 19 12.88 12.29 5.43
CA SER A 19 13.03 10.97 6.05
C SER A 19 14.09 10.11 5.35
N PHE A 20 14.17 10.14 4.02
CA PHE A 20 15.25 9.48 3.28
C PHE A 20 16.63 10.05 3.62
N ILE A 21 16.77 11.38 3.70
CA ILE A 21 18.06 12.01 4.09
C ILE A 21 18.48 11.57 5.50
N GLN A 22 17.56 11.61 6.46
CA GLN A 22 17.85 11.16 7.82
C GLN A 22 18.19 9.67 7.88
N MET A 23 17.48 8.85 7.10
CA MET A 23 17.76 7.42 6.99
C MET A 23 19.15 7.17 6.42
N PHE A 24 19.54 7.84 5.34
CA PHE A 24 20.89 7.70 4.78
C PHE A 24 21.98 8.10 5.79
N SER A 25 21.81 9.23 6.48
CA SER A 25 22.75 9.71 7.49
C SER A 25 22.88 8.77 8.69
N ALA A 26 21.84 8.01 9.02
CA ALA A 26 21.86 7.05 10.12
C ALA A 26 22.71 5.79 9.84
N PHE A 27 23.09 5.54 8.57
CA PHE A 27 23.89 4.38 8.15
C PHE A 27 25.10 4.81 7.32
N PRO A 28 26.07 5.55 7.90
CA PRO A 28 27.22 6.08 7.17
C PRO A 28 28.12 4.99 6.57
N HIS A 29 28.09 3.77 7.13
CA HIS A 29 28.87 2.62 6.65
C HIS A 29 28.22 1.86 5.48
N ILE A 30 26.99 2.20 5.09
CA ILE A 30 26.25 1.54 4.01
C ILE A 30 26.16 2.49 2.82
N THR A 31 26.61 2.03 1.65
CA THR A 31 26.40 2.76 0.39
C THR A 31 25.01 2.49 -0.16
N PHE A 32 24.23 3.54 -0.39
CA PHE A 32 22.90 3.48 -0.96
C PHE A 32 22.92 3.84 -2.45
N ILE A 33 22.73 2.85 -3.31
CA ILE A 33 22.43 3.11 -4.72
C ILE A 33 20.94 3.46 -4.83
N PHE A 34 20.65 4.73 -5.14
CA PHE A 34 19.29 5.28 -5.09
C PHE A 34 18.78 5.61 -6.49
N LYS A 35 17.75 4.87 -6.96
CA LYS A 35 17.15 5.13 -8.27
C LYS A 35 16.31 6.42 -8.20
N TYR A 36 16.81 7.52 -8.75
CA TYR A 36 16.15 8.82 -8.76
C TYR A 36 16.16 9.42 -10.17
N LYS A 37 14.98 9.76 -10.70
CA LYS A 37 14.78 10.05 -12.13
C LYS A 37 15.41 11.37 -12.59
N ASP A 38 15.33 12.39 -11.75
CA ASP A 38 15.80 13.74 -12.09
C ASP A 38 16.95 14.14 -11.18
N LEU A 39 18.17 14.02 -11.69
CA LEU A 39 19.38 14.37 -10.92
C LEU A 39 19.66 15.88 -10.91
N GLU A 40 18.89 16.67 -11.68
CA GLU A 40 19.08 18.12 -11.76
C GLU A 40 18.18 18.89 -10.79
N ASP A 41 17.26 18.20 -10.11
CA ASP A 41 16.37 18.84 -9.16
C ASP A 41 17.11 19.32 -7.90
N ASP A 42 16.49 20.28 -7.21
CA ASP A 42 17.07 20.88 -6.00
C ASP A 42 17.37 19.83 -4.92
N TYR A 43 16.54 18.79 -4.81
CA TYR A 43 16.73 17.73 -3.82
C TYR A 43 17.99 16.90 -4.11
N ALA A 44 18.20 16.48 -5.34
CA ALA A 44 19.37 15.71 -5.73
C ALA A 44 20.65 16.54 -5.63
N ARG A 45 20.65 17.77 -6.15
CA ARG A 45 21.84 18.62 -6.19
C ARG A 45 22.21 19.22 -4.83
N LYS A 46 21.23 19.55 -3.98
CA LYS A 46 21.49 20.24 -2.71
C LYS A 46 21.45 19.31 -1.51
N GLU A 47 20.65 18.25 -1.52
CA GLU A 47 20.50 17.38 -0.35
C GLU A 47 21.21 16.05 -0.54
N LEU A 48 20.95 15.31 -1.63
CA LEU A 48 21.60 14.01 -1.86
C LEU A 48 23.11 14.15 -2.12
N ALA A 49 23.54 15.19 -2.84
CA ALA A 49 24.96 15.42 -3.13
C ALA A 49 25.82 15.74 -1.88
N LYS A 50 25.20 16.09 -0.74
CA LYS A 50 25.91 16.30 0.53
C LYS A 50 26.23 14.99 1.26
N LEU A 51 25.66 13.86 0.81
CA LEU A 51 25.78 12.56 1.48
C LEU A 51 26.78 11.67 0.74
N ASP A 52 27.94 11.41 1.36
CA ASP A 52 29.02 10.61 0.76
C ASP A 52 28.62 9.14 0.52
N ASN A 53 27.62 8.65 1.26
CA ASN A 53 27.16 7.27 1.20
C ASN A 53 25.96 7.07 0.26
N VAL A 54 25.56 8.06 -0.53
CA VAL A 54 24.43 7.95 -1.45
C VAL A 54 24.89 8.15 -2.89
N VAL A 55 24.55 7.19 -3.75
CA VAL A 55 24.82 7.24 -5.19
C VAL A 55 23.48 7.35 -5.92
N PRO A 56 23.00 8.57 -6.23
CA PRO A 56 21.77 8.75 -6.97
C PRO A 56 21.99 8.44 -8.45
N THR A 57 21.08 7.68 -9.07
CA THR A 57 21.17 7.32 -10.49
C THR A 57 19.80 7.24 -11.16
N LYS A 58 19.72 7.67 -12.42
CA LYS A 58 18.50 7.57 -13.24
C LYS A 58 18.17 6.11 -13.59
N TRP A 59 19.21 5.29 -13.77
CA TRP A 59 19.10 3.89 -14.17
C TRP A 59 20.19 3.06 -13.48
N MET A 60 19.88 1.80 -13.19
CA MET A 60 20.84 0.86 -12.63
C MET A 60 20.60 -0.54 -13.18
N PRO A 61 21.66 -1.36 -13.33
CA PRO A 61 21.53 -2.75 -13.72
C PRO A 61 21.02 -3.56 -12.52
N GLN A 62 19.72 -3.47 -12.23
CA GLN A 62 19.09 -4.03 -11.02
C GLN A 62 19.36 -5.54 -10.88
N ASN A 63 19.28 -6.29 -11.98
CA ASN A 63 19.59 -7.72 -12.01
C ASN A 63 21.02 -8.01 -11.52
N ASP A 64 22.00 -7.29 -12.08
CA ASP A 64 23.42 -7.48 -11.74
C ASP A 64 23.71 -7.05 -10.30
N LEU A 65 23.12 -5.93 -9.85
CA LEU A 65 23.23 -5.47 -8.46
C LEU A 65 22.63 -6.46 -7.47
N LEU A 66 21.48 -7.07 -7.79
CA LEU A 66 20.89 -8.10 -6.93
C LEU A 66 21.74 -9.38 -6.89
N ASN A 67 22.54 -9.65 -7.92
CA ASN A 67 23.48 -10.77 -7.96
C ASN A 67 24.81 -10.45 -7.25
N ASP A 68 25.10 -9.18 -6.96
CA ASP A 68 26.33 -8.79 -6.29
C ASP A 68 26.32 -9.26 -4.82
N PRO A 69 27.36 -9.96 -4.34
CA PRO A 69 27.42 -10.44 -2.95
C PRO A 69 27.42 -9.30 -1.92
N ARG A 70 27.89 -8.10 -2.28
CA ARG A 70 27.94 -6.93 -1.39
C ARG A 70 26.57 -6.30 -1.16
N LEU A 71 25.57 -6.62 -1.99
CA LEU A 71 24.21 -6.14 -1.75
C LEU A 71 23.61 -6.86 -0.54
N VAL A 72 23.40 -6.10 0.54
CA VAL A 72 22.87 -6.61 1.81
C VAL A 72 21.37 -6.45 1.97
N LEU A 73 20.76 -5.45 1.33
CA LEU A 73 19.33 -5.15 1.45
C LEU A 73 18.78 -4.50 0.18
N PHE A 74 17.58 -4.92 -0.23
CA PHE A 74 16.85 -4.27 -1.31
C PHE A 74 15.57 -3.57 -0.82
N ILE A 75 15.57 -2.23 -0.83
CA ILE A 75 14.38 -1.43 -0.54
C ILE A 75 13.57 -1.25 -1.83
N THR A 76 12.31 -1.70 -1.83
CA THR A 76 11.44 -1.69 -3.01
C THR A 76 9.96 -1.49 -2.67
N HIS A 77 9.19 -1.05 -3.67
CA HIS A 77 7.73 -0.92 -3.61
C HIS A 77 6.94 -2.24 -3.62
N CYS A 78 7.64 -3.39 -3.61
CA CYS A 78 7.01 -4.71 -3.64
C CYS A 78 6.21 -5.04 -4.93
N GLY A 79 6.62 -4.50 -6.08
CA GLY A 79 6.14 -4.99 -7.37
C GLY A 79 6.58 -6.44 -7.60
N MET A 80 5.71 -7.29 -8.17
CA MET A 80 5.94 -8.74 -8.27
C MET A 80 7.26 -9.10 -8.98
N GLY A 81 7.65 -8.37 -10.02
CA GLY A 81 8.94 -8.58 -10.69
C GLY A 81 10.13 -8.36 -9.75
N SER A 82 10.13 -7.28 -8.95
CA SER A 82 11.16 -7.01 -7.95
C SER A 82 11.20 -8.08 -6.86
N VAL A 83 10.03 -8.56 -6.41
CA VAL A 83 9.93 -9.67 -5.44
C VAL A 83 10.50 -10.97 -5.99
N GLN A 84 10.18 -11.31 -7.23
CA GLN A 84 10.73 -12.51 -7.87
C GLN A 84 12.25 -12.39 -8.02
N GLU A 85 12.74 -11.24 -8.50
CA GLU A 85 14.16 -11.02 -8.71
C GLU A 85 14.97 -11.12 -7.40
N LEU A 86 14.50 -10.51 -6.31
CA LEU A 86 15.21 -10.57 -5.03
C LEU A 86 15.18 -12.00 -4.46
N THR A 87 14.03 -12.66 -4.51
CA THR A 87 13.85 -14.00 -3.92
C THR A 87 14.70 -15.03 -4.66
N LEU A 88 14.74 -14.99 -5.99
CA LEU A 88 15.59 -15.86 -6.81
C LEU A 88 17.10 -15.68 -6.55
N ARG A 89 17.50 -14.54 -5.98
CA ARG A 89 18.89 -14.23 -5.65
C ARG A 89 19.20 -14.39 -4.16
N GLY A 90 18.22 -14.77 -3.35
CA GLY A 90 18.37 -14.98 -1.91
C GLY A 90 18.75 -13.69 -1.17
N LYS A 91 18.23 -12.54 -1.61
CA LYS A 91 18.46 -11.24 -0.95
C LYS A 91 17.27 -10.88 -0.07
N PRO A 92 17.48 -10.31 1.13
CA PRO A 92 16.38 -9.77 1.92
C PRO A 92 15.94 -8.40 1.43
N GLY A 93 14.74 -7.97 1.83
CA GLY A 93 14.17 -6.71 1.39
C GLY A 93 13.49 -5.88 2.48
N LEU A 94 13.36 -4.58 2.22
CA LEU A 94 12.43 -3.71 2.91
C LEU A 94 11.34 -3.33 1.92
N PHE A 95 10.10 -3.67 2.24
CA PHE A 95 8.98 -3.59 1.32
C PHE A 95 8.06 -2.43 1.70
N ILE A 96 8.00 -1.42 0.83
CA ILE A 96 7.19 -0.21 1.01
C ILE A 96 6.09 -0.19 -0.07
N PRO A 97 5.02 -0.97 0.09
CA PRO A 97 3.97 -1.06 -0.91
C PRO A 97 3.26 0.28 -1.08
N LEU A 98 3.01 0.66 -2.34
CA LEU A 98 2.39 1.94 -2.69
C LEU A 98 0.92 1.81 -3.08
N PHE A 99 0.57 0.83 -3.92
CA PHE A 99 -0.78 0.64 -4.46
C PHE A 99 -0.98 -0.74 -5.11
N PHE A 100 -2.23 -1.08 -5.45
CA PHE A 100 -2.65 -2.32 -6.12
C PHE A 100 -2.22 -3.61 -5.38
N ASP A 101 -1.63 -4.55 -6.10
CA ASP A 101 -1.22 -5.88 -5.64
C ASP A 101 0.00 -5.84 -4.70
N GLN A 102 0.71 -4.71 -4.65
CA GLN A 102 1.93 -4.56 -3.85
C GLN A 102 1.70 -4.81 -2.35
N MET A 103 0.52 -4.47 -1.82
CA MET A 103 0.16 -4.76 -0.42
C MET A 103 0.12 -6.27 -0.17
N ARG A 104 -0.54 -7.02 -1.05
CA ARG A 104 -0.61 -8.49 -0.98
C ARG A 104 0.79 -9.10 -1.12
N ASN A 105 1.60 -8.55 -2.03
CA ASN A 105 2.97 -9.02 -2.23
C ASN A 105 3.83 -8.80 -0.97
N ALA A 106 3.67 -7.65 -0.31
CA ALA A 106 4.40 -7.31 0.91
C ALA A 106 4.07 -8.28 2.05
N PHE A 107 2.77 -8.57 2.27
CA PHE A 107 2.35 -9.58 3.23
C PHE A 107 2.92 -10.97 2.91
N MET A 108 2.97 -11.35 1.64
CA MET A 108 3.51 -12.64 1.21
C MET A 108 5.01 -12.77 1.53
N VAL A 109 5.81 -11.73 1.28
CA VAL A 109 7.27 -11.77 1.53
C VAL A 109 7.60 -11.62 3.02
N GLU A 110 6.80 -10.86 3.77
CA GLU A 110 6.89 -10.78 5.23
C GLU A 110 6.55 -12.13 5.87
N HIS A 111 5.46 -12.77 5.44
CA HIS A 111 5.09 -14.12 5.89
C HIS A 111 6.16 -15.16 5.54
N ALA A 112 6.82 -15.01 4.39
CA ALA A 112 7.94 -15.85 4.01
C ALA A 112 9.19 -15.61 4.88
N GLY A 113 9.26 -14.50 5.60
CA GLY A 113 10.35 -14.12 6.49
C GLY A 113 11.58 -13.61 5.75
N ILE A 114 11.44 -13.08 4.53
CA ILE A 114 12.57 -12.58 3.72
C ILE A 114 12.74 -11.06 3.77
N GLY A 115 12.07 -10.41 4.72
CA GLY A 115 12.23 -8.99 4.95
C GLY A 115 11.10 -8.40 5.78
N VAL A 116 11.11 -7.07 5.85
CA VAL A 116 10.19 -6.27 6.68
C VAL A 116 9.25 -5.49 5.77
N GLN A 117 7.98 -5.41 6.14
CA GLN A 117 7.03 -4.48 5.51
C GLN A 117 7.01 -3.16 6.29
N LEU A 118 7.12 -2.04 5.56
CA LEU A 118 6.93 -0.71 6.12
C LEU A 118 5.75 -0.04 5.41
N PRO A 119 4.65 0.26 6.11
CA PRO A 119 3.54 1.00 5.53
C PRO A 119 4.01 2.34 4.96
N LYS A 120 3.51 2.72 3.78
CA LYS A 120 3.88 3.98 3.11
C LYS A 120 3.74 5.20 4.02
N ALA A 121 2.72 5.24 4.87
CA ALA A 121 2.48 6.35 5.80
C ALA A 121 3.62 6.51 6.83
N ASP A 122 4.23 5.40 7.25
CA ASP A 122 5.29 5.39 8.26
C ASP A 122 6.65 5.82 7.70
N VAL A 123 6.82 5.83 6.37
CA VAL A 123 8.03 6.38 5.73
C VAL A 123 8.19 7.88 6.03
N ALA A 124 7.11 8.61 6.26
CA ALA A 124 7.18 10.03 6.63
C ALA A 124 7.80 10.26 8.02
N VAL A 125 7.87 9.22 8.86
CA VAL A 125 8.39 9.26 10.22
C VAL A 125 9.81 8.66 10.21
N PRO A 126 10.87 9.48 10.27
CA PRO A 126 12.24 9.01 10.10
C PRO A 126 12.65 7.91 11.07
N GLU A 127 12.21 7.98 12.32
CA GLU A 127 12.52 7.01 13.36
C GLU A 127 11.99 5.62 13.00
N LYS A 128 10.77 5.56 12.47
CA LYS A 128 10.17 4.30 12.00
C LYS A 128 10.90 3.77 10.77
N PHE A 129 11.27 4.63 9.83
CA PHE A 129 11.99 4.21 8.63
C PHE A 129 13.38 3.65 8.98
N ILE A 130 14.13 4.34 9.84
CA ILE A 130 15.44 3.90 10.33
C ILE A 130 15.32 2.58 11.09
N ALA A 131 14.32 2.44 11.97
CA ALA A 131 14.06 1.20 12.69
C ALA A 131 13.78 0.03 11.73
N ALA A 132 12.94 0.24 10.72
CA ALA A 132 12.62 -0.78 9.74
C ALA A 132 13.82 -1.19 8.87
N VAL A 133 14.69 -0.25 8.47
CA VAL A 133 15.94 -0.56 7.77
C VAL A 133 16.88 -1.36 8.67
N ARG A 134 17.04 -0.95 9.93
CA ARG A 134 17.88 -1.66 10.91
C ARG A 134 17.39 -3.08 11.14
N GLU A 135 16.07 -3.26 11.25
CA GLU A 135 15.47 -4.58 11.42
C GLU A 135 15.66 -5.44 10.16
N ALA A 136 15.44 -4.89 8.97
CA ALA A 136 15.59 -5.62 7.72
C ALA A 136 17.05 -6.04 7.42
N LEU A 137 18.03 -5.39 8.05
CA LEU A 137 19.45 -5.76 8.01
C LEU A 137 19.81 -6.92 8.96
N ASP A 138 18.88 -7.39 9.79
CA ASP A 138 19.10 -8.54 10.67
C ASP A 138 19.39 -9.82 9.85
N GLU A 139 20.42 -10.55 10.27
CA GLU A 139 20.87 -11.81 9.68
C GLU A 139 19.77 -12.88 9.59
N LYS A 140 18.71 -12.80 10.41
CA LYS A 140 17.54 -13.69 10.31
C LYS A 140 16.87 -13.63 8.94
N TYR A 141 16.73 -12.43 8.35
CA TYR A 141 16.10 -12.24 7.04
C TYR A 141 17.02 -12.73 5.91
N HIS A 142 18.32 -12.53 6.05
CA HIS A 142 19.30 -13.00 5.09
C HIS A 142 19.35 -14.53 5.02
N ARG A 143 19.45 -15.20 6.18
CA ARG A 143 19.41 -16.67 6.28
C ARG A 143 18.13 -17.23 5.65
N ARG A 144 16.99 -16.63 5.97
CA ARG A 144 15.70 -17.07 5.41
C ARG A 144 15.60 -16.86 3.90
N ALA A 145 16.13 -15.75 3.37
CA ALA A 145 16.18 -15.52 1.94
C ALA A 145 17.03 -16.57 1.20
N ILE A 146 18.18 -16.97 1.78
CA ILE A 146 19.02 -18.06 1.24
C ILE A 146 18.27 -19.40 1.26
N GLU A 147 17.55 -19.71 2.35
CA GLU A 147 16.74 -20.94 2.43
C GLU A 147 15.68 -21.00 1.33
N ILE A 148 14.92 -19.92 1.13
CA ILE A 148 13.90 -19.87 0.08
C ILE A 148 14.54 -19.98 -1.30
N LYS A 149 15.68 -19.32 -1.53
CA LYS A 149 16.42 -19.49 -2.77
C LYS A 149 16.76 -20.96 -3.02
N LYS A 150 17.28 -21.68 -2.01
CA LYS A 150 17.56 -23.13 -2.14
C LYS A 150 16.32 -23.94 -2.49
N MET A 151 15.16 -23.59 -1.92
CA MET A 151 13.89 -24.24 -2.28
C MET A 151 13.47 -23.95 -3.73
N LEU A 152 13.69 -22.72 -4.21
CA LEU A 152 13.38 -22.32 -5.59
C LEU A 152 14.34 -22.98 -6.60
N ASP A 153 15.62 -23.08 -6.26
CA ASP A 153 16.63 -23.77 -7.08
C ASP A 153 16.35 -25.28 -7.10
N GLY A 154 15.87 -25.85 -5.98
CA GLY A 154 15.53 -27.26 -5.81
C GLY A 154 14.10 -27.65 -6.23
N LYS A 155 13.37 -26.79 -6.95
CA LYS A 155 12.01 -27.11 -7.40
C LYS A 155 11.99 -28.37 -8.30
N PRO A 156 10.93 -29.20 -8.22
CA PRO A 156 10.91 -30.52 -8.87
C PRO A 156 10.93 -30.46 -10.40
N TYR A 157 10.48 -29.35 -10.99
CA TYR A 157 10.51 -29.12 -12.43
C TYR A 157 11.14 -27.77 -12.73
N SER A 158 12.13 -27.74 -13.61
CA SER A 158 12.72 -26.49 -14.09
C SER A 158 11.68 -25.66 -14.87
N SER A 159 11.87 -24.34 -14.94
CA SER A 159 10.96 -23.47 -15.71
C SER A 159 10.90 -23.89 -17.18
N LYS A 160 12.02 -24.40 -17.73
CA LYS A 160 12.10 -24.90 -19.10
C LYS A 160 11.28 -26.17 -19.28
N GLU A 161 11.42 -27.15 -18.40
CA GLU A 161 10.63 -28.40 -18.48
C GLU A 161 9.14 -28.14 -18.33
N LEU A 162 8.74 -27.27 -17.39
CA LEU A 162 7.35 -26.90 -17.21
C LEU A 162 6.77 -26.28 -18.48
N LEU A 163 7.50 -25.34 -19.09
CA LEU A 163 7.12 -24.74 -20.37
C LEU A 163 6.96 -25.79 -21.46
N LEU A 164 7.97 -26.66 -21.65
CA LEU A 164 7.93 -27.71 -22.67
C LEU A 164 6.75 -28.66 -22.47
N LYS A 165 6.47 -29.08 -21.23
CA LYS A 165 5.33 -29.95 -20.91
C LYS A 165 4.00 -29.28 -21.23
N HIS A 166 3.82 -28.00 -20.89
CA HIS A 166 2.59 -27.27 -21.23
C HIS A 166 2.43 -27.07 -22.74
N VAL A 167 3.50 -26.74 -23.45
CA VAL A 167 3.49 -26.60 -24.92
C VAL A 167 3.16 -27.94 -25.58
N GLN A 168 3.76 -29.04 -25.11
CA GLN A 168 3.52 -30.37 -25.64
C GLN A 168 2.09 -30.84 -25.35
N PHE A 169 1.56 -30.55 -24.16
CA PHE A 169 0.15 -30.78 -23.83
C PHE A 169 -0.78 -30.01 -24.78
N ALA A 170 -0.53 -28.71 -24.98
CA ALA A 170 -1.31 -27.87 -25.88
C ALA A 170 -1.22 -28.34 -27.35
N GLY A 171 -0.04 -28.81 -27.80
CA GLY A 171 0.14 -29.36 -29.14
C GLY A 171 -0.53 -30.73 -29.34
N THR A 172 -0.61 -31.55 -28.29
CA THR A 172 -1.21 -32.90 -28.36
C THR A 172 -2.72 -32.85 -28.35
N PHE A 173 -3.31 -32.02 -27.48
CA PHE A 173 -4.76 -31.97 -27.28
C PHE A 173 -5.44 -30.76 -27.94
N GLY A 174 -4.66 -29.81 -28.46
CA GLY A 174 -5.17 -28.57 -29.04
C GLY A 174 -5.81 -27.65 -27.99
N ALA A 175 -6.56 -26.67 -28.48
CA ALA A 175 -7.33 -25.76 -27.64
C ALA A 175 -8.57 -26.47 -27.06
N THR A 176 -8.42 -27.10 -25.90
CA THR A 176 -9.56 -27.71 -25.20
C THR A 176 -10.44 -26.64 -24.54
N ALA A 177 -11.77 -26.78 -24.62
CA ALA A 177 -12.73 -25.89 -23.96
C ALA A 177 -12.52 -25.81 -22.43
N VAL A 178 -11.93 -26.83 -21.82
CA VAL A 178 -11.66 -26.91 -20.37
C VAL A 178 -10.52 -25.98 -19.94
N MET A 179 -9.53 -25.71 -20.81
CA MET A 179 -8.41 -24.80 -20.50
C MET A 179 -8.72 -23.35 -20.85
N ARG A 180 -9.85 -23.08 -21.50
CA ARG A 180 -10.28 -21.74 -21.84
C ARG A 180 -11.16 -21.21 -20.71
N PRO A 181 -10.81 -20.07 -20.09
CA PRO A 181 -11.70 -19.48 -19.09
C PRO A 181 -13.02 -19.11 -19.74
N ARG A 182 -14.13 -19.53 -19.13
CA ARG A 182 -15.50 -19.31 -19.65
C ARG A 182 -15.81 -17.84 -19.89
N SER A 183 -15.10 -16.93 -19.22
CA SER A 183 -15.21 -15.48 -19.39
C SER A 183 -15.01 -15.00 -20.83
N HIS A 184 -14.29 -15.72 -21.68
CA HIS A 184 -14.11 -15.34 -23.08
C HIS A 184 -15.37 -15.57 -23.92
N ASP A 185 -16.22 -16.51 -23.52
CA ASP A 185 -17.44 -16.87 -24.26
C ASP A 185 -18.69 -16.19 -23.66
N MET A 186 -18.51 -15.42 -22.58
CA MET A 186 -19.56 -14.65 -21.92
C MET A 186 -19.87 -13.35 -22.69
N SER A 187 -21.16 -13.02 -22.74
CA SER A 187 -21.58 -11.70 -23.22
C SER A 187 -21.11 -10.59 -22.26
N TRP A 188 -21.04 -9.35 -22.74
CA TRP A 188 -20.68 -8.21 -21.88
C TRP A 188 -21.57 -8.09 -20.63
N VAL A 189 -22.86 -8.44 -20.76
CA VAL A 189 -23.85 -8.43 -19.67
C VAL A 189 -23.48 -9.44 -18.58
N GLU A 190 -23.18 -10.68 -18.94
CA GLU A 190 -22.78 -11.74 -18.01
C GLU A 190 -21.42 -11.45 -17.39
N TYR A 191 -20.46 -11.01 -18.20
CA TYR A 191 -19.11 -10.73 -17.73
C TYR A 191 -19.09 -9.62 -16.66
N GLN A 192 -19.95 -8.61 -16.80
CA GLN A 192 -20.07 -7.50 -15.85
C GLN A 192 -21.11 -7.75 -14.74
N ASN A 193 -21.84 -8.86 -14.77
CA ASN A 193 -23.02 -9.11 -13.92
C ASN A 193 -23.98 -7.90 -13.91
N ALA A 194 -24.28 -7.36 -15.10
CA ALA A 194 -25.05 -6.13 -15.22
C ALA A 194 -26.48 -6.25 -14.69
N ASP A 195 -27.06 -7.45 -14.75
CA ASP A 195 -28.34 -7.82 -14.14
C ASP A 195 -28.33 -7.67 -12.61
N VAL A 196 -27.24 -8.09 -11.95
CA VAL A 196 -27.04 -7.90 -10.51
C VAL A 196 -26.91 -6.42 -10.16
N TRP A 197 -26.15 -5.65 -10.94
CA TRP A 197 -26.02 -4.20 -10.72
C TRP A 197 -27.33 -3.45 -10.94
N LEU A 198 -28.13 -3.85 -11.92
CA LEU A 198 -29.44 -3.27 -12.20
C LEU A 198 -30.40 -3.43 -11.03
N PHE A 199 -30.26 -4.48 -10.22
CA PHE A 199 -31.04 -4.68 -9.00
C PHE A 199 -30.42 -3.94 -7.80
N ILE A 200 -29.11 -4.12 -7.55
CA ILE A 200 -28.45 -3.60 -6.35
C ILE A 200 -28.43 -2.06 -6.32
N ALA A 201 -28.12 -1.40 -7.44
CA ALA A 201 -27.99 0.06 -7.49
C ALA A 201 -29.30 0.82 -7.10
N PRO A 202 -30.47 0.53 -7.67
CA PRO A 202 -31.71 1.20 -7.25
C PRO A 202 -32.16 0.80 -5.85
N SER A 203 -31.98 -0.46 -5.43
CA SER A 203 -32.32 -0.89 -4.07
C SER A 203 -31.50 -0.16 -3.02
N THR A 204 -30.18 -0.05 -3.23
CA THR A 204 -29.30 0.72 -2.32
C THR A 204 -29.63 2.20 -2.31
N PHE A 205 -29.93 2.80 -3.47
CA PHE A 205 -30.37 4.19 -3.55
C PHE A 205 -31.68 4.45 -2.78
N LEU A 206 -32.67 3.57 -2.91
CA LEU A 206 -33.93 3.65 -2.15
C LEU A 206 -33.71 3.56 -0.65
N ILE A 207 -32.87 2.62 -0.19
CA ILE A 207 -32.52 2.48 1.23
C ILE A 207 -31.89 3.77 1.76
N ILE A 208 -30.96 4.38 1.01
CA ILE A 208 -30.35 5.66 1.39
C ILE A 208 -31.40 6.76 1.52
N LEU A 209 -32.34 6.87 0.57
CA LEU A 209 -33.43 7.86 0.64
C LEU A 209 -34.32 7.67 1.87
N VAL A 210 -34.68 6.42 2.19
CA VAL A 210 -35.48 6.10 3.39
C VAL A 210 -34.73 6.46 4.66
N VAL A 211 -33.43 6.14 4.75
CA VAL A 211 -32.60 6.51 5.91
C VAL A 211 -32.52 8.03 6.08
N ILE A 212 -32.30 8.78 5.00
CA ILE A 212 -32.29 10.25 5.03
C ILE A 212 -33.64 10.79 5.48
N TYR A 213 -34.74 10.27 4.95
CA TYR A 213 -36.09 10.68 5.34
C TYR A 213 -36.35 10.44 6.83
N LEU A 214 -35.98 9.26 7.35
CA LEU A 214 -36.11 8.92 8.77
C LEU A 214 -35.24 9.83 9.65
N LEU A 215 -34.00 10.12 9.25
CA LEU A 215 -33.11 11.04 9.96
C LEU A 215 -33.68 12.47 10.01
N ILE A 216 -34.18 12.99 8.89
CA ILE A 216 -34.85 14.29 8.83
C ILE A 216 -36.10 14.28 9.73
N GLY A 217 -36.89 13.21 9.69
CA GLY A 217 -38.05 13.04 10.55
C GLY A 217 -37.68 13.05 12.04
N LEU A 218 -36.61 12.34 12.41
CA LEU A 218 -36.13 12.26 13.79
C LEU A 218 -35.60 13.62 14.28
N VAL A 219 -34.84 14.34 13.45
CA VAL A 219 -34.40 15.71 13.74
C VAL A 219 -35.61 16.64 13.91
N ARG A 220 -36.63 16.55 13.04
CA ARG A 220 -37.86 17.32 13.17
C ARG A 220 -38.62 16.97 14.45
N CYS A 221 -38.73 15.70 14.82
CA CYS A 221 -39.36 15.27 16.07
C CYS A 221 -38.61 15.79 17.30
N ILE A 222 -37.26 15.76 17.30
CA ILE A 222 -36.44 16.33 18.37
C ILE A 222 -36.64 17.84 18.45
N PHE A 223 -36.60 18.55 17.31
CA PHE A 223 -36.79 20.00 17.25
C PHE A 223 -38.19 20.41 17.73
N LEU A 224 -39.24 19.69 17.34
CA LEU A 224 -40.62 19.92 17.80
C LEU A 224 -40.79 19.63 19.30
N LYS A 225 -40.15 18.59 19.85
CA LYS A 225 -40.12 18.35 21.31
C LYS A 225 -39.39 19.47 22.06
N PHE A 226 -38.27 19.97 21.52
CA PHE A 226 -37.54 21.11 22.09
C PHE A 226 -38.37 22.41 22.07
N CYS A 227 -39.14 22.67 21.01
CA CYS A 227 -40.06 23.79 20.95
C CYS A 227 -41.25 23.66 21.92
N SER A 228 -41.76 22.44 22.14
CA SER A 228 -42.90 22.20 23.06
C SER A 228 -42.50 22.25 24.54
N CYS A 229 -41.26 21.93 24.91
CA CYS A 229 -40.78 22.10 26.30
C CYS A 229 -40.51 23.57 26.66
N ARG A 230 -40.36 24.47 25.69
CA ARG A 230 -40.11 25.91 25.96
C ARG A 230 -41.38 26.70 26.27
N SER A 231 -42.57 26.16 25.97
CA SER A 231 -43.86 26.84 26.21
C SER A 231 -44.50 26.53 27.56
N THR A 232 -43.94 25.61 28.35
CA THR A 232 -44.53 25.15 29.63
C THR A 232 -43.91 25.79 30.87
N ASP A 233 -42.85 26.59 30.74
CA ASP A 233 -42.14 27.21 31.87
C ASP A 233 -42.59 28.66 32.21
N SER A 234 -43.65 29.18 31.57
CA SER A 234 -44.09 30.58 31.76
C SER A 234 -45.37 30.77 32.57
N THR A 235 -45.82 29.80 33.36
CA THR A 235 -46.99 29.98 34.25
C THR A 235 -46.70 29.56 35.69
N LEU A 236 -46.11 30.47 36.47
CA LEU A 236 -46.24 30.54 37.93
C LEU A 236 -46.70 31.95 38.34
N PRO A 237 -47.46 32.08 39.45
CA PRO A 237 -48.47 33.10 39.63
C PRO A 237 -47.92 34.42 40.18
N VAL A 238 -48.38 35.54 39.64
CA VAL A 238 -48.09 36.87 40.20
C VAL A 238 -49.20 37.26 41.18
N THR A 239 -49.03 36.88 42.45
CA THR A 239 -49.70 37.56 43.57
C THR A 239 -49.04 38.91 43.78
N THR A 240 -49.74 40.01 43.49
CA THR A 240 -49.26 41.37 43.79
C THR A 240 -50.02 41.94 44.98
N THR A 241 -49.41 41.86 46.16
CA THR A 241 -49.73 42.73 47.30
C THR A 241 -48.99 44.05 47.14
N ARG A 242 -49.71 45.18 47.15
CA ARG A 242 -49.12 46.51 47.38
C ARG A 242 -49.85 47.21 48.53
N GLY A 243 -49.21 47.19 49.70
CA GLY A 243 -49.46 48.09 50.81
C GLY A 243 -48.43 49.23 50.80
N SER A 244 -48.92 50.46 50.65
CA SER A 244 -48.65 51.63 51.50
C SER A 244 -47.23 51.90 52.04
N TRP A 245 -46.62 52.97 51.49
CA TRP A 245 -45.87 54.10 52.10
C TRP A 245 -44.66 53.91 53.06
N ARG A 246 -43.56 54.62 52.70
CA ARG A 246 -42.61 55.47 53.51
C ARG A 246 -42.15 54.95 54.88
N TYR A 247 -40.88 55.00 55.28
CA TYR A 247 -39.71 55.85 54.99
C TYR A 247 -38.44 54.99 55.00
#